data_AF-A0A945FGT9-F1
#
_entry.id   AF-A0A945FGT9-F1
#
_cell.length_a   1.000
_cell.length_b   1.000
_cell.length_c   1.000
_cell.angle_alpha   90.00
_cell.angle_beta   90.00
_cell.angle_gamma   90.00
#
_symmetry.space_group_name_H-M   'P 1'
#
loop_
_entity.id
_entity.type
_entity.pdbx_description
1 polymer ?
#
loop_
_entity_poly.entity_id
_entity_poly.type
_entity_poly.pdbx_seq_one_letter_code
_entity_poly.pdbx_strand_id
1 'polypeptide(L)'
;MIAQLLEDVYVDQELGSEGFTYCLASGVEDTIHIDQVLEYNQDPDYLRETLFYKLTIEAQKRLVKTPLSKREIIRRLNTSATQFYRLVDQANTRKSMGQLLSLLQVLDCDVEIVVTDRV
;
A
#
# COMPACT_ATOMS: atom_id res chain seq x y z
N MET A 1 -17.59 25.19 -14.77
CA MET A 1 -18.03 23.79 -14.79
C MET A 1 -19.54 23.77 -14.76
N ILE A 2 -20.17 23.09 -15.72
CA ILE A 2 -21.61 22.81 -15.67
C ILE A 2 -21.74 21.53 -14.85
N ALA A 3 -22.46 21.58 -13.72
CA ALA A 3 -22.79 20.39 -12.96
C ALA A 3 -23.71 19.50 -13.81
N GLN A 4 -23.31 18.25 -14.06
CA GLN A 4 -24.15 17.26 -14.74
C GLN A 4 -24.96 16.50 -13.70
N LEU A 5 -26.20 16.16 -14.05
CA LEU A 5 -27.08 15.38 -13.18
C LEU A 5 -26.66 13.92 -13.20
N LEU A 6 -26.54 13.33 -12.02
CA LEU A 6 -26.40 11.90 -11.82
C LEU A 6 -27.74 11.23 -12.12
N GLU A 7 -27.74 10.28 -13.05
CA GLU A 7 -28.94 9.54 -13.44
C GLU A 7 -29.04 8.20 -12.69
N ASP A 8 -27.92 7.47 -12.58
CA ASP A 8 -27.88 6.19 -11.88
C ASP A 8 -26.50 5.92 -11.25
N VAL A 9 -26.47 5.09 -10.20
CA VAL A 9 -25.26 4.55 -9.56
C VAL A 9 -25.53 3.15 -9.02
N TYR A 10 -24.66 2.20 -9.34
CA TYR A 10 -24.77 0.82 -8.87
C TYR A 10 -23.41 0.20 -8.56
N VAL A 11 -23.42 -0.80 -7.69
CA VAL A 11 -22.23 -1.63 -7.39
C VAL A 11 -21.90 -2.46 -8.62
N ASP A 12 -20.67 -2.35 -9.10
CA ASP A 12 -20.23 -3.03 -10.30
C ASP A 12 -19.77 -4.47 -9.97
N GLN A 13 -20.52 -5.46 -10.45
CA GLN A 13 -20.22 -6.87 -10.24
C GLN A 13 -19.02 -7.34 -11.07
N GLU A 14 -18.70 -6.69 -12.19
CA GLU A 14 -17.54 -7.02 -13.01
C GLU A 14 -16.23 -6.66 -12.30
N LEU A 15 -16.28 -5.69 -11.39
CA LEU A 15 -15.19 -5.34 -10.47
C LEU A 15 -15.17 -6.19 -9.20
N GLY A 16 -15.91 -7.30 -9.13
CA GLY A 16 -15.95 -8.14 -7.94
C GLY A 16 -16.59 -7.45 -6.73
N SER A 17 -17.47 -6.46 -6.97
CA SER A 17 -18.04 -5.59 -5.93
C SER A 17 -17.03 -4.68 -5.21
N GLU A 18 -15.85 -4.45 -5.80
CA GLU A 18 -14.82 -3.51 -5.31
C GLU A 18 -14.90 -2.15 -6.00
N GLY A 19 -16.06 -1.77 -6.53
CA GLY A 19 -16.27 -0.49 -7.20
C GLY A 19 -17.74 -0.22 -7.52
N PHE A 20 -18.02 1.01 -7.96
CA PHE A 20 -19.33 1.40 -8.44
C PHE A 20 -19.22 2.15 -9.77
N THR A 21 -20.22 1.96 -10.61
CA THR A 21 -20.36 2.63 -11.89
C THR A 21 -21.48 3.65 -11.80
N TYR A 22 -21.28 4.81 -12.41
CA TYR A 22 -22.27 5.88 -12.45
C TYR A 22 -22.58 6.31 -13.87
N CYS A 23 -23.83 6.66 -14.11
CA CYS A 23 -24.32 7.19 -15.38
C CYS A 23 -24.79 8.63 -15.17
N LEU A 24 -24.31 9.54 -16.02
CA LEU A 24 -24.75 10.93 -16.06
C LEU A 24 -25.87 11.10 -17.07
N ALA A 25 -26.75 12.07 -16.86
CA ALA A 25 -27.86 12.39 -17.77
C ALA A 25 -27.41 12.75 -19.20
N SER A 26 -26.11 12.99 -19.41
CA SER A 26 -25.52 13.15 -20.75
C SER A 26 -25.26 11.82 -21.48
N GLY A 27 -25.52 10.68 -20.84
CA GLY A 27 -25.18 9.33 -21.31
C GLY A 27 -23.70 8.96 -21.11
N VAL A 28 -22.95 9.74 -20.33
CA VAL A 28 -21.56 9.38 -19.97
C VAL A 28 -21.61 8.40 -18.81
N GLU A 29 -20.88 7.30 -18.95
CA GLU A 29 -20.73 6.26 -17.95
C GLU A 29 -19.25 6.16 -17.56
N ASP A 30 -18.98 6.01 -16.27
CA ASP A 30 -17.63 5.82 -15.75
C ASP A 30 -17.67 5.06 -14.42
N THR A 31 -16.52 4.49 -14.03
CA THR A 31 -16.42 3.56 -12.90
C THR A 31 -15.36 4.02 -11.92
N ILE A 32 -15.71 3.95 -10.63
CA ILE A 32 -14.83 4.29 -9.50
C ILE A 32 -14.55 3.01 -8.71
N HIS A 33 -13.27 2.63 -8.66
CA HIS A 33 -12.81 1.54 -7.79
C HIS A 33 -12.76 1.99 -6.32
N ILE A 34 -13.02 1.10 -5.37
CA ILE A 34 -13.08 1.40 -3.93
C ILE A 34 -11.79 2.06 -3.41
N ASP A 35 -10.64 1.63 -3.92
CA ASP A 35 -9.33 2.23 -3.64
C ASP A 35 -9.32 3.74 -3.83
N GLN A 36 -9.94 4.26 -4.90
CA GLN A 36 -10.01 5.70 -5.15
C GLN A 36 -10.85 6.41 -4.10
N VAL A 37 -11.94 5.78 -3.64
CA VAL A 37 -12.80 6.30 -2.58
C VAL A 37 -12.05 6.34 -1.24
N LEU A 38 -11.35 5.25 -0.90
CA LEU A 38 -10.56 5.14 0.32
C LEU A 38 -9.40 6.15 0.32
N GLU A 39 -8.72 6.31 -0.82
CA GLU A 39 -7.65 7.29 -1.00
C GLU A 39 -8.18 8.73 -0.87
N TYR A 40 -9.30 9.05 -1.55
CA TYR A 40 -9.92 10.37 -1.45
C TYR A 40 -10.33 10.71 -0.01
N ASN A 41 -10.91 9.75 0.71
CA ASN A 41 -11.32 9.93 2.11
C ASN A 41 -10.16 9.83 3.10
N GLN A 42 -8.94 9.57 2.63
CA GLN A 42 -7.75 9.38 3.48
C GLN A 42 -7.98 8.32 4.55
N ASP A 43 -8.59 7.20 4.16
CA ASP A 43 -8.87 6.10 5.07
C ASP A 43 -7.57 5.61 5.74
N PRO A 44 -7.46 5.66 7.09
CA PRO A 44 -6.21 5.35 7.76
C PRO A 44 -5.70 3.93 7.53
N ASP A 45 -6.59 2.95 7.38
CA ASP A 45 -6.20 1.55 7.17
C ASP A 45 -5.69 1.36 5.74
N TYR A 46 -6.39 1.91 4.74
CA TYR A 46 -5.94 1.91 3.35
C TYR A 46 -4.59 2.62 3.18
N LEU A 47 -4.40 3.80 3.79
CA LEU A 47 -3.14 4.53 3.72
C LEU A 47 -2.01 3.75 4.38
N ARG A 48 -2.27 3.10 5.52
CA ARG A 48 -1.29 2.23 6.20
C ARG A 48 -0.91 1.05 5.32
N GLU A 49 -1.89 0.35 4.74
CA GLU A 49 -1.67 -0.81 3.88
C GLU A 49 -0.90 -0.43 2.61
N THR A 50 -1.29 0.68 1.97
CA THR A 50 -0.59 1.25 0.81
C THR A 50 0.86 1.58 1.15
N LEU A 51 1.12 2.19 2.31
CA LEU A 51 2.47 2.50 2.78
C LEU A 51 3.29 1.22 3.03
N PHE A 52 2.71 0.23 3.70
CA PHE A 52 3.36 -1.07 3.92
C PHE A 52 3.68 -1.79 2.63
N TYR A 53 2.75 -1.79 1.66
CA TYR A 53 2.99 -2.36 0.35
C TYR A 53 4.18 -1.70 -0.34
N LYS A 54 4.17 -0.36 -0.47
CA LYS A 54 5.24 0.42 -1.10
C LYS A 54 6.61 0.16 -0.46
N LEU A 55 6.67 0.20 0.88
CA LEU A 55 7.92 -0.06 1.61
C LEU A 55 8.38 -1.52 1.52
N THR A 56 7.47 -2.49 1.49
CA THR A 56 7.81 -3.91 1.30
C THR A 56 8.42 -4.13 -0.08
N ILE A 57 7.85 -3.52 -1.13
CA ILE A 57 8.40 -3.58 -2.49
C ILE A 57 9.80 -2.97 -2.54
N GLU A 58 10.03 -1.83 -1.89
CA GLU A 58 11.36 -1.23 -1.83
C GLU A 58 12.35 -2.15 -1.09
N ALA A 59 11.96 -2.70 0.05
CA ALA A 59 12.79 -3.65 0.79
C ALA A 59 13.13 -4.88 -0.06
N GLN A 60 12.17 -5.44 -0.80
CA GLN A 60 12.42 -6.56 -1.73
C GLN A 60 13.40 -6.19 -2.83
N LYS A 61 13.28 -5.01 -3.46
CA LYS A 61 14.24 -4.52 -4.46
C LYS A 61 15.66 -4.42 -3.89
N ARG A 62 15.80 -3.95 -2.64
CA ARG A 62 17.09 -3.85 -1.95
C ARG A 62 17.66 -5.22 -1.57
N LEU A 63 16.80 -6.16 -1.16
CA LEU A 63 17.19 -7.54 -0.85
C LEU A 63 17.77 -8.29 -2.06
N VAL A 64 17.35 -7.94 -3.28
CA VAL A 64 17.92 -8.52 -4.50
C VAL A 64 19.31 -7.95 -4.80
N LYS A 65 19.57 -6.69 -4.41
CA LYS A 65 20.80 -5.95 -4.75
C LYS A 65 21.89 -6.01 -3.66
N THR A 66 21.51 -6.29 -2.42
CA THR A 66 22.43 -6.28 -1.29
C THR A 66 23.48 -7.40 -1.41
N PRO A 67 24.75 -7.14 -1.03
CA PRO A 67 25.77 -8.18 -0.92
C PRO A 67 25.58 -9.07 0.32
N LEU A 68 24.67 -8.70 1.23
CA LEU A 68 24.44 -9.44 2.47
C LEU A 68 23.69 -10.75 2.20
N SER A 69 24.13 -11.83 2.83
CA SER A 69 23.36 -13.06 2.84
C SER A 69 22.06 -12.89 3.66
N LYS A 70 21.01 -13.64 3.31
CA LYS A 70 19.77 -13.68 4.10
C LYS A 70 20.02 -13.98 5.58
N ARG A 71 20.98 -14.88 5.89
CA ARG A 71 21.35 -15.23 7.28
C ARG A 71 21.96 -14.04 8.02
N GLU A 72 22.80 -13.26 7.35
CA GLU A 72 23.41 -12.07 7.94
C GLU A 72 22.35 -10.99 8.21
N ILE A 73 21.41 -10.79 7.29
CA ILE A 73 20.29 -9.86 7.49
C ILE A 73 19.43 -10.29 8.68
N ILE A 74 19.05 -11.57 8.75
CA ILE A 74 18.28 -12.14 9.86
C ILE A 74 19.01 -11.94 11.21
N ARG A 75 20.34 -12.13 11.22
CA ARG A 75 21.18 -11.91 12.40
C ARG A 75 21.20 -10.44 12.83
N ARG A 76 21.42 -9.51 11.89
CA ARG A 76 21.42 -8.06 12.16
C ARG A 76 20.08 -7.55 12.65
N LEU A 77 18.99 -8.11 12.13
CA LEU A 77 17.63 -7.82 12.57
C LEU A 77 17.26 -8.44 13.93
N ASN A 78 18.10 -9.32 14.48
CA ASN A 78 17.82 -10.08 15.69
C ASN A 78 16.42 -10.76 15.64
N THR A 79 16.13 -11.43 14.52
CA THR A 79 14.82 -12.05 14.27
C THR A 79 14.97 -13.50 13.82
N SER A 80 13.85 -14.23 13.72
CA SER A 80 13.85 -15.59 13.18
C SER A 80 13.67 -15.57 11.65
N ALA A 81 14.10 -16.63 10.97
CA ALA A 81 13.90 -16.77 9.53
C ALA A 81 12.42 -16.69 9.13
N THR A 82 11.53 -17.30 9.91
CA THR A 82 10.08 -17.24 9.68
C THR A 82 9.54 -15.82 9.76
N GLN A 83 9.96 -15.04 10.76
CA GLN A 83 9.54 -13.66 10.90
C GLN A 83 10.11 -12.77 9.79
N PHE A 84 11.35 -13.02 9.37
CA PHE A 84 11.94 -12.35 8.22
C PHE A 84 11.12 -12.61 6.94
N TYR A 85 10.76 -13.86 6.63
CA TYR A 85 9.95 -14.15 5.44
C TYR A 85 8.56 -13.51 5.49
N ARG A 86 7.93 -13.48 6.66
CA ARG A 86 6.65 -12.77 6.86
C ARG A 86 6.79 -11.25 6.70
N LEU A 87 7.93 -10.69 7.06
CA LEU A 87 8.21 -9.26 6.93
C LEU A 87 8.36 -8.84 5.46
N VAL A 88 8.96 -9.69 4.63
CA VAL A 88 9.19 -9.38 3.20
C VAL A 88 8.06 -9.84 2.29
N ASP A 89 7.07 -10.57 2.81
CA ASP A 89 5.92 -11.05 2.05
C ASP A 89 4.91 -9.92 1.82
N GLN A 90 4.74 -9.46 0.58
CA GLN A 90 3.81 -8.38 0.24
C GLN A 90 2.34 -8.67 0.61
N ALA A 91 1.91 -9.94 0.63
CA ALA A 91 0.52 -10.32 0.94
C ALA A 91 0.20 -10.25 2.44
N ASN A 92 1.22 -10.21 3.30
CA ASN A 92 1.01 -10.06 4.72
C ASN A 92 0.75 -8.59 5.09
N THR A 93 -0.49 -8.21 5.38
CA THR A 93 -0.85 -6.82 5.74
C THR A 93 -0.66 -6.50 7.23
N ARG A 94 -0.47 -7.52 8.10
CA ARG A 94 -0.36 -7.36 9.56
C ARG A 94 1.07 -7.14 10.07
N LYS A 95 1.96 -6.62 9.22
CA LYS A 95 3.38 -6.43 9.58
C LYS A 95 3.56 -5.27 10.56
N SER A 96 4.68 -5.27 11.27
CA SER A 96 5.11 -4.12 12.07
C SER A 96 5.87 -3.11 11.23
N MET A 97 5.45 -1.83 11.27
CA MET A 97 6.19 -0.71 10.66
C MET A 97 7.64 -0.69 11.15
N GLY A 98 7.84 -0.79 12.48
CA GLY A 98 9.18 -0.71 13.07
C GLY A 98 10.12 -1.81 12.56
N GLN A 99 9.60 -3.03 12.33
CA GLN A 99 10.41 -4.11 11.76
C GLN A 99 10.79 -3.82 10.30
N LEU A 100 9.90 -3.21 9.52
CA LEU A 100 10.17 -2.87 8.13
C LEU A 100 11.22 -1.74 8.02
N LEU A 101 11.14 -0.74 8.89
CA LEU A 101 12.14 0.32 8.97
C LEU A 101 13.50 -0.24 9.41
N SER A 102 13.54 -1.14 10.40
CA SER A 102 14.78 -1.84 10.78
C SER A 102 15.38 -2.64 9.63
N LEU A 103 14.55 -3.29 8.80
CA LEU A 103 15.02 -4.00 7.61
C LEU A 103 15.64 -3.03 6.60
N LEU A 104 15.00 -1.90 6.32
CA LEU A 104 15.56 -0.89 5.41
C LEU A 104 16.90 -0.35 5.93
N GLN A 105 17.02 -0.09 7.24
CA GLN A 105 18.30 0.33 7.84
C GLN A 105 19.39 -0.73 7.68
N VAL A 106 19.07 -2.02 7.89
CA VAL A 106 20.02 -3.13 7.69
C VAL A 106 20.44 -3.28 6.23
N LEU A 107 19.62 -2.82 5.30
CA LEU A 107 19.89 -2.79 3.86
C LEU A 107 20.54 -1.48 3.39
N ASP A 108 21.24 -0.79 4.31
CA ASP A 108 21.97 0.46 4.08
C ASP A 108 21.09 1.57 3.46
N CYS A 109 19.84 1.67 3.90
CA CYS A 109 18.97 2.80 3.58
C CYS A 109 18.98 3.82 4.73
N ASP A 110 19.09 5.09 4.39
CA ASP A 110 18.72 6.18 5.30
C ASP A 110 17.20 6.34 5.28
N VAL A 111 16.58 6.24 6.45
CA VAL A 111 15.12 6.30 6.60
C VAL A 111 14.75 7.56 7.38
N GLU A 112 14.11 8.51 6.71
CA GLU A 112 13.57 9.72 7.32
C GLU A 112 12.03 9.66 7.37
N ILE A 113 11.46 10.02 8.51
CA ILE A 113 10.00 10.15 8.70
C ILE A 113 9.69 11.62 8.89
N VAL A 114 8.92 12.20 7.96
CA VAL A 114 8.51 13.60 8.00
C VAL A 114 7.01 13.68 8.26
N VAL A 115 6.63 14.53 9.22
CA VAL A 115 5.24 14.86 9.53
C VAL A 115 4.98 16.29 9.07
N THR A 116 3.89 16.49 8.33
CA THR A 116 3.50 17.79 7.76
C THR A 116 2.02 18.07 8.03
N ASP A 117 1.64 19.34 7.96
CA ASP A 117 0.23 19.73 8.04
C ASP A 117 -0.55 19.23 6.82
N ARG A 118 -1.82 18.87 7.01
CA ARG A 118 -2.72 18.54 5.91
C ARG A 118 -3.15 19.85 5.22
N VAL A 119 -2.85 19.96 3.93
CA VAL A 119 -3.27 21.09 3.06
C VAL A 119 -4.53 20.71 2.30
#